data_AF-A0A432FMN0-F1
#
_entry.id   AF-A0A432FMN0-F1
#
_cell.length_a   1.000
_cell.length_b   1.000
_cell.length_c   1.000
_cell.angle_alpha   90.00
_cell.angle_beta   90.00
_cell.angle_gamma   90.00
#
_symmetry.space_group_name_H-M   'P 1'
#
loop_
_entity.id
_entity.type
_entity.pdbx_description
1 polymer ?
#
loop_
_entity_poly.entity_id
_entity_poly.type
_entity_poly.pdbx_seq_one_letter_code
_entity_poly.pdbx_strand_id
1 'polypeptide(L)' 'MILNAYQISKSYHNGEKELHVLRNVDLELQQGEIITIMGQSGAGKTTL' A
#
# COMPACT_ATOMS: atom_id res chain seq x y z
N MET A 1 18.90 -4.85 -0.33
CA MET A 1 17.45 -4.70 -0.51
C MET A 1 16.78 -6.01 -0.10
N ILE A 2 15.92 -5.99 0.92
CA ILE A 2 15.25 -7.20 1.44
C ILE A 2 13.77 -7.25 1.04
N LEU A 3 13.14 -6.10 0.76
CA LEU A 3 11.78 -5.99 0.28
C LEU A 3 11.70 -4.90 -0.80
N ASN A 4 11.03 -5.20 -1.91
CA ASN A 4 10.72 -4.24 -2.96
C ASN A 4 9.32 -4.46 -3.52
N ALA A 5 8.66 -3.37 -3.89
CA ALA A 5 7.34 -3.37 -4.51
C ALA A 5 7.25 -2.16 -5.45
N TYR A 6 6.78 -2.39 -6.67
CA TYR A 6 6.66 -1.35 -7.69
C TYR A 6 5.27 -1.33 -8.29
N GLN A 7 4.71 -0.14 -8.44
CA GLN A 7 3.41 0.15 -9.02
C GLN A 7 2.27 -0.68 -8.41
N ILE A 8 2.32 -0.93 -7.10
CA ILE A 8 1.27 -1.68 -6.42
C ILE A 8 -0.02 -0.89 -6.46
N SER A 9 -1.04 -1.51 -7.05
CA SER A 9 -2.41 -1.00 -7.11
C SER A 9 -3.35 -2.06 -6.57
N LYS A 10 -4.33 -1.62 -5.77
CA LYS A 10 -5.32 -2.52 -5.20
C LYS A 10 -6.66 -1.82 -5.11
N SER A 11 -7.69 -2.50 -5.59
CA SER A 11 -9.08 -2.13 -5.38
C SER A 11 -9.85 -3.25 -4.68
N TYR A 12 -10.91 -2.86 -3.99
CA TYR A 12 -11.95 -3.75 -3.51
C TYR A 12 -13.30 -3.32 -4.08
N HIS A 13 -14.17 -4.30 -4.30
CA HIS A 13 -15.55 -4.03 -4.68
C HIS A 13 -16.38 -3.74 -3.42
N ASN A 14 -17.13 -2.65 -3.45
CA ASN A 14 -18.12 -2.30 -2.43
C ASN A 14 -19.48 -2.13 -3.13
N GLY A 15 -20.18 -3.25 -3.28
CA GLY A 15 -21.34 -3.35 -4.17
C GLY A 15 -20.94 -3.08 -5.62
N GLU A 16 -21.62 -2.12 -6.26
CA GLU A 16 -21.35 -1.71 -7.64
C GLU A 16 -20.17 -0.74 -7.76
N LYS A 17 -19.64 -0.22 -6.64
CA LYS A 17 -18.54 0.75 -6.66
C LYS A 17 -17.20 0.05 -6.47
N GLU A 18 -16.21 0.48 -7.24
CA GLU A 18 -14.82 0.10 -7.03
C GLU A 18 -14.12 1.12 -6.13
N LEU A 19 -13.55 0.64 -5.03
CA LEU A 19 -12.74 1.45 -4.12
C LEU A 19 -11.26 1.17 -4.36
N HIS A 20 -10.57 2.11 -5.01
CA HIS A 20 -9.12 2.06 -5.17
C HIS A 20 -8.40 2.46 -3.88
N VAL A 21 -7.80 1.50 -3.20
CA VAL A 21 -7.12 1.68 -1.91
C VAL A 21 -5.63 1.95 -2.07
N LEU A 22 -4.99 1.32 -3.04
CA LEU A 22 -3.60 1.60 -3.44
C LEU A 22 -3.58 2.01 -4.91
N ARG A 23 -2.79 3.04 -5.23
CA ARG A 23 -2.67 3.61 -6.58
C ARG A 23 -1.20 3.82 -6.91
N ASN A 24 -0.62 2.88 -7.66
CA ASN A 24 0.77 2.93 -8.14
C ASN A 24 1.77 3.24 -7.02
N VAL A 25 1.73 2.47 -5.94
CA VAL A 25 2.64 2.64 -4.79
C VAL A 25 3.95 1.91 -5.04
N ASP A 26 5.06 2.62 -4.84
CA ASP A 26 6.41 2.07 -4.81
C ASP A 26 6.94 2.03 -3.37
N LEU A 27 7.57 0.93 -2.97
CA LEU A 27 8.18 0.74 -1.65
C LEU A 27 9.46 -0.08 -1.76
N GLU A 28 10.54 0.44 -1.19
CA GLU A 28 11.82 -0.26 -1.08
C GLU A 28 12.31 -0.24 0.36
N LEU A 29 12.74 -1.40 0.87
CA LEU A 29 13.34 -1.54 2.20
C LEU A 29 14.67 -2.29 2.13
N GLN A 30 15.67 -1.74 2.80
CA GLN A 30 16.96 -2.38 3.03
C GLN A 30 16.93 -3.22 4.30
N GLN A 31 17.89 -4.14 4.40
CA GLN A 31 18.03 -4.97 5.59
C GLN A 31 18.43 -4.12 6.79
N GLY A 32 17.72 -4.27 7.90
CA GLY A 32 17.96 -3.51 9.14
C GLY A 32 17.26 -2.16 9.22
N GLU A 33 16.53 -1.74 8.17
CA GLU A 33 15.71 -0.53 8.21
C GLU A 33 14.39 -0.77 8.96
N ILE A 34 13.98 0.22 9.74
CA ILE A 34 12.69 0.27 10.42
C ILE A 34 11.90 1.41 9.82
N ILE A 35 10.69 1.13 9.33
CA ILE A 35 9.78 2.14 8.81
C ILE A 35 8.45 2.12 9.55
N THR A 36 7.65 3.18 9.37
CA THR A 36 6.28 3.26 9.87
C THR A 36 5.37 3.76 8.76
N ILE A 37 4.23 3.09 8.57
CA ILE A 37 3.19 3.50 7.63
C ILE A 37 2.15 4.34 8.40
N MET A 38 2.01 5.62 8.05
CA MET A 38 1.09 6.57 8.70
C MET A 38 0.04 7.09 7.72
N GLY A 39 -1.09 7.57 8.25
CA GLY A 39 -2.19 8.12 7.44
C GLY A 39 -3.57 7.92 8.08
N GLN A 40 -4.57 8.64 7.56
CA GLN A 40 -5.96 8.59 8.06
C GLN A 40 -6.58 7.18 7.93
N SER A 41 -7.69 6.92 8.64
CA SER A 41 -8.45 5.68 8.48
C SER A 41 -8.88 5.51 7.02
N GLY A 42 -8.74 4.30 6.47
CA GLY A 42 -9.07 4.02 5.06
C GLY A 42 -7.98 4.35 4.03
N ALA A 43 -6.84 4.94 4.42
CA ALA A 43 -5.76 5.31 3.49
C ALA A 43 -4.96 4.13 2.87
N GLY A 44 -5.35 2.87 3.13
CA GLY A 44 -4.66 1.70 2.57
C GLY A 44 -3.51 1.12 3.39
N LYS A 45 -3.25 1.63 4.60
CA LYS A 45 -2.10 1.23 5.45
C LYS A 45 -2.04 -0.26 5.81
N THR A 46 -3.19 -0.90 6.03
CA THR A 46 -3.27 -2.35 6.34
C THR A 46 -3.28 -3.19 5.06
N THR A 47 -3.53 -2.55 3.91
CA THR A 47 -3.56 -3.19 2.60
C THR A 47 -2.17 -3.23 1.98
N LEU A 48 -1.37 -2.17 2.17
CA LEU A 48 0.03 -2.10 1.80
C LEU A 48 0.88 -2.93 2.76
#